data_AF-A0A7S2DVB3-F1
#
_entry.id   AF-A0A7S2DVB3-F1
#
_cell.length_a   1.000
_cell.length_b   1.000
_cell.length_c   1.000
_cell.angle_alpha   90.00
_cell.angle_beta   90.00
_cell.angle_gamma   90.00
#
_symmetry.space_group_name_H-M   'P 1'
#
loop_
_entity.id
_entity.type
_entity.pdbx_description
1 polymer ?
#
loop_
_entity_poly.entity_id
_entity_poly.type
_entity_poly.pdbx_seq_one_letter_code
_entity_poly.pdbx_strand_id
1 'polypeptide(L)'
;LLLLNTTCLPSNKFSVWASQLSSRPRRSSHFRVEDMEEEEDQPCTAFCKECLDTIHHLRQRITFLESELMTPSKSYSGSRNEQEGLDESLRSSAFRYMNSMSSRNILTSQSLGGESNLDEDRNMHEPVIFSHLGQPRAVTTTSPNSGAFLKLMEAFEKNDTVVNINTNVTFNQTIHVLNVSGLLVRSGVSNEVVLDGDGSTQLFIILGSRIEFRGLHFTHGRAEKGSALRIMHSNLTLSACTFSSNTATLSGGALYAYRAIVVMESCGLHSNSASGEGGAVAAEFSTVIIDTTDFQVNTGGADYQINYGAVGGGALYFMYSKVAIRHAYFQSNTGVATILGGGGAVYLLESTLNLTDSVFELNSATSIFPFPGGGALFIEESFVTVNGCSFRGHYAQFTGGAIFYLNSIGSIGNSSFHNNSVQYNGGTFRAIDSTVTITSCTVENNHASVSISTHFL
;
A
#
# COMPACT_ATOMS: atom_id res chain seq x y z
N LEU A 1 -2.61 -24.43 -11.51
CA LEU A 1 -2.12 -25.76 -11.96
C LEU A 1 -0.62 -25.91 -11.75
N LEU A 2 0.24 -25.05 -12.31
CA LEU A 2 1.68 -25.03 -11.93
C LEU A 2 1.92 -24.60 -10.48
N LEU A 3 1.10 -23.70 -9.92
CA LEU A 3 1.12 -23.28 -8.51
C LEU A 3 0.66 -24.36 -7.51
N LEU A 4 -0.10 -25.37 -7.95
CA LEU A 4 -0.50 -26.51 -7.10
C LEU A 4 0.62 -27.56 -6.99
N ASN A 5 1.68 -27.42 -7.78
CA ASN A 5 2.74 -28.41 -7.91
C ASN A 5 3.90 -28.19 -6.93
N THR A 6 3.91 -27.07 -6.19
CA THR A 6 5.07 -26.64 -5.38
C THR A 6 4.79 -26.43 -3.90
N THR A 7 3.53 -26.42 -3.43
CA THR A 7 3.21 -25.96 -2.07
C THR A 7 2.42 -26.93 -1.20
N CYS A 8 1.92 -28.05 -1.70
CA CYS A 8 1.15 -28.99 -0.87
C CYS A 8 1.39 -30.45 -1.28
N LEU A 9 2.11 -31.19 -0.43
CA LEU A 9 2.02 -32.64 -0.11
C LEU A 9 3.40 -33.31 0.07
N PRO A 10 3.57 -34.23 1.04
CA PRO A 10 4.74 -35.10 1.13
C PRO A 10 4.88 -35.95 -0.14
N SER A 11 6.11 -35.99 -0.65
CA SER A 11 6.57 -36.46 -1.97
C SER A 11 6.29 -37.93 -2.35
N ASN A 12 5.50 -38.69 -1.60
CA ASN A 12 5.25 -40.11 -1.89
C ASN A 12 3.80 -40.48 -2.26
N LYS A 13 2.83 -39.55 -2.24
CA LYS A 13 1.45 -39.82 -2.69
C LYS A 13 1.15 -39.37 -4.13
N PHE A 14 1.98 -38.49 -4.70
CA PHE A 14 1.76 -37.94 -6.05
C PHE A 14 2.11 -38.91 -7.18
N SER A 15 3.04 -39.86 -6.96
CA SER A 15 3.42 -40.86 -7.96
C SER A 15 2.30 -41.85 -8.29
N VAL A 16 1.46 -42.17 -7.30
CA VAL A 16 0.25 -43.00 -7.47
C VAL A 16 -0.85 -42.20 -8.18
N TRP A 17 -1.00 -40.91 -7.84
CA TRP A 17 -2.05 -40.03 -8.38
C TRP A 17 -1.81 -39.64 -9.86
N ALA A 18 -0.57 -39.33 -10.24
CA ALA A 18 -0.21 -39.00 -11.63
C ALA A 18 -0.35 -40.20 -12.58
N SER A 19 -0.19 -41.44 -12.09
CA SER A 19 -0.38 -42.66 -12.89
C SER A 19 -1.86 -42.94 -13.24
N GLN A 20 -2.80 -42.43 -12.45
CA GLN A 20 -4.24 -42.63 -12.68
C GLN A 20 -4.82 -41.59 -13.66
N LEU A 21 -4.30 -40.36 -13.66
CA LEU A 21 -4.71 -39.26 -14.55
C LEU A 21 -4.31 -39.46 -16.02
N SER A 22 -3.23 -40.21 -16.31
CA SER A 22 -2.79 -40.49 -17.68
C SER A 22 -3.62 -41.57 -18.40
N SER A 23 -4.56 -42.22 -17.70
CA SER A 23 -5.30 -43.38 -18.22
C SER A 23 -6.77 -43.14 -18.60
N ARG A 24 -7.30 -41.90 -18.53
CA ARG A 24 -8.71 -41.62 -18.88
C ARG A 24 -8.88 -40.66 -20.06
N PRO A 25 -9.83 -40.90 -20.98
CA PRO A 25 -9.99 -40.07 -22.17
C PRO A 25 -10.62 -38.71 -21.85
N ARG A 26 -10.14 -37.68 -22.54
CA ARG A 26 -10.65 -36.30 -22.50
C ARG A 26 -12.11 -36.23 -23.00
N ARG A 27 -13.09 -36.32 -22.09
CA ARG A 27 -14.44 -35.74 -22.22
C ARG A 27 -15.23 -35.97 -20.93
N SER A 28 -15.17 -35.02 -20.02
CA SER A 28 -16.29 -34.64 -19.13
C SER A 28 -15.88 -33.42 -18.33
N SER A 29 -16.61 -32.33 -18.53
CA SER A 29 -16.69 -31.21 -17.61
C SER A 29 -17.45 -31.67 -16.37
N HIS A 30 -16.99 -31.26 -15.19
CA HIS A 30 -17.61 -31.25 -13.84
C HIS A 30 -16.64 -31.85 -12.81
N PHE A 31 -15.91 -30.96 -12.14
CA PHE A 31 -15.34 -31.25 -10.82
C PHE A 31 -16.33 -30.71 -9.78
N ARG A 32 -16.81 -31.57 -8.86
CA ARG A 32 -17.57 -31.13 -7.67
C ARG A 32 -16.61 -30.90 -6.51
N VAL A 33 -16.91 -29.89 -5.71
CA VAL A 33 -16.13 -29.42 -4.55
C VAL A 33 -16.34 -30.32 -3.30
N GLU A 34 -17.21 -31.33 -3.39
CA GLU A 34 -17.68 -32.15 -2.27
C GLU A 34 -16.65 -33.19 -1.75
N ASP A 35 -15.50 -33.38 -2.41
CA ASP A 35 -14.49 -34.38 -2.01
C ASP A 35 -13.35 -33.81 -1.12
N MET A 36 -13.43 -32.56 -0.65
CA MET A 36 -12.45 -31.93 0.27
C MET A 36 -12.98 -31.69 1.69
N GLU A 37 -14.20 -32.10 2.01
CA GLU A 37 -14.76 -31.94 3.35
C GLU A 37 -14.36 -33.11 4.26
N GLU A 38 -13.09 -33.18 4.66
CA GLU A 38 -12.66 -33.93 5.85
C GLU A 38 -11.25 -33.46 6.26
N GLU A 39 -11.20 -32.34 6.98
CA GLU A 39 -10.16 -31.85 7.93
C GLU A 39 -10.11 -30.31 7.91
N GLU A 40 -10.95 -29.68 8.73
CA GLU A 40 -11.08 -28.21 8.87
C GLU A 40 -9.97 -27.53 9.71
N ASP A 41 -8.87 -28.21 10.04
CA ASP A 41 -7.90 -27.72 11.03
C ASP A 41 -6.49 -27.40 10.49
N GLN A 42 -6.35 -26.94 9.23
CA GLN A 42 -5.04 -26.49 8.72
C GLN A 42 -5.03 -25.07 8.10
N PRO A 43 -4.03 -24.22 8.42
CA PRO A 43 -3.84 -22.90 7.79
C PRO A 43 -3.69 -22.95 6.26
N CYS A 44 -3.26 -24.11 5.72
CA CYS A 44 -3.02 -24.30 4.29
C CYS A 44 -4.32 -24.38 3.47
N THR A 45 -5.43 -24.89 4.02
CA THR A 45 -6.71 -24.95 3.31
C THR A 45 -7.35 -23.57 3.17
N ALA A 46 -7.17 -22.67 4.14
CA ALA A 46 -7.58 -21.27 4.04
C ALA A 46 -6.79 -20.51 2.97
N PHE A 47 -5.46 -20.65 2.95
CA PHE A 47 -4.58 -20.03 1.93
C PHE A 47 -4.88 -20.55 0.51
N CYS A 48 -5.13 -21.85 0.37
CA CYS A 48 -5.54 -22.44 -0.91
C CYS A 48 -6.90 -21.93 -1.37
N LYS A 49 -7.86 -21.75 -0.45
CA LYS A 49 -9.18 -21.19 -0.75
C LYS A 49 -9.09 -19.73 -1.20
N GLU A 50 -8.33 -18.90 -0.49
CA GLU A 50 -8.09 -17.49 -0.85
C GLU A 50 -7.39 -17.33 -2.21
N CYS A 51 -6.42 -18.19 -2.53
CA CYS A 51 -5.78 -18.21 -3.84
C CYS A 51 -6.74 -18.66 -4.96
N LEU A 52 -7.60 -19.64 -4.68
CA LEU A 52 -8.63 -20.11 -5.61
C LEU A 52 -9.69 -19.05 -5.88
N ASP A 53 -10.11 -18.32 -4.85
CA ASP A 53 -11.08 -17.21 -4.95
C ASP A 53 -10.49 -16.04 -5.75
N THR A 54 -9.22 -15.69 -5.52
CA THR A 54 -8.47 -14.69 -6.30
C THR A 54 -8.38 -15.09 -7.78
N ILE A 55 -8.06 -16.36 -8.07
CA ILE A 55 -8.00 -16.87 -9.45
C ILE A 55 -9.39 -16.89 -10.10
N HIS A 56 -10.44 -17.23 -9.35
CA HIS A 56 -11.82 -17.20 -9.85
C HIS A 56 -12.28 -15.78 -10.18
N HIS A 57 -11.94 -14.79 -9.35
CA HIS A 57 -12.25 -13.38 -9.60
C HIS A 57 -11.45 -12.80 -10.77
N LEU A 58 -10.16 -13.12 -10.90
CA LEU A 58 -9.36 -12.72 -12.06
C LEU A 58 -9.91 -13.32 -13.37
N ARG A 59 -10.41 -14.56 -13.34
CA ARG A 59 -11.10 -15.16 -14.49
C ARG A 59 -12.40 -14.44 -14.82
N GLN A 60 -13.23 -14.10 -13.84
CA GLN A 60 -14.45 -13.33 -14.07
C GLN A 60 -14.15 -11.95 -14.68
N ARG A 61 -13.06 -11.30 -14.25
CA ARG A 61 -12.60 -10.00 -14.76
C ARG A 61 -12.07 -10.08 -16.19
N ILE A 62 -11.31 -11.12 -16.53
CA ILE A 62 -10.87 -11.39 -17.92
C ILE A 62 -12.09 -11.68 -18.81
N THR A 63 -13.02 -12.54 -18.37
CA THR A 63 -14.23 -12.86 -19.14
C THR A 63 -15.14 -11.65 -19.32
N PHE A 64 -15.20 -10.73 -18.35
CA PHE A 64 -15.94 -9.47 -18.47
C PHE A 64 -15.29 -8.51 -19.49
N LEU A 65 -13.97 -8.32 -19.42
CA LEU A 65 -13.20 -7.53 -20.41
C LEU A 65 -13.32 -8.12 -21.82
N GLU A 66 -13.31 -9.46 -21.96
CA GLU A 66 -13.56 -10.15 -23.22
C GLU A 66 -15.01 -9.99 -23.71
N SER A 67 -16.00 -9.90 -22.81
CA SER A 67 -17.42 -9.75 -23.17
C SER A 67 -17.78 -8.34 -23.64
N GLU A 68 -17.13 -7.31 -23.08
CA GLU A 68 -17.23 -5.91 -23.55
C GLU A 68 -16.54 -5.71 -24.92
N LEU A 69 -15.54 -6.54 -25.25
CA LEU A 69 -14.82 -6.51 -26.54
C LEU A 69 -15.50 -7.32 -27.67
N MET A 70 -16.49 -8.18 -27.35
CA MET A 70 -17.09 -9.15 -28.29
C MET A 70 -18.59 -8.92 -28.58
N THR A 71 -19.17 -7.76 -28.23
CA THR A 71 -20.50 -7.41 -28.76
C THR A 71 -20.39 -7.03 -30.25
N PRO A 72 -21.02 -7.73 -31.19
CA PRO A 72 -20.83 -7.46 -32.61
C PRO A 72 -21.60 -6.20 -33.03
N SER A 73 -20.91 -5.07 -33.16
CA SER A 73 -21.39 -3.94 -33.93
C SER A 73 -21.43 -4.33 -35.41
N LYS A 74 -22.57 -4.09 -36.04
CA LYS A 74 -22.87 -4.42 -37.45
C LYS A 74 -21.74 -4.00 -38.39
N SER A 75 -21.29 -4.98 -39.19
CA SER A 75 -20.55 -4.90 -40.45
C SER A 75 -20.18 -3.49 -40.94
N TYR A 76 -18.90 -3.11 -40.88
CA TYR A 76 -18.29 -2.23 -41.88
C TYR A 76 -16.78 -2.53 -42.03
N SER A 77 -16.34 -2.46 -43.29
CA SER A 77 -15.03 -2.81 -43.81
C SER A 77 -13.97 -1.77 -43.48
N GLY A 78 -13.00 -2.13 -42.63
CA GLY A 78 -11.75 -1.39 -42.38
C GLY A 78 -10.58 -2.37 -42.28
N SER A 79 -9.39 -1.97 -42.72
CA SER A 79 -8.26 -2.85 -43.04
C SER A 79 -7.71 -3.67 -41.86
N ARG A 80 -7.58 -4.98 -42.09
CA ARG A 80 -7.15 -6.06 -41.17
C ARG A 80 -5.83 -5.81 -40.43
N ASN A 81 -4.95 -4.96 -40.95
CA ASN A 81 -3.59 -4.78 -40.42
C ASN A 81 -3.51 -3.81 -39.22
N GLU A 82 -4.50 -2.95 -39.00
CA GLU A 82 -4.53 -2.05 -37.83
C GLU A 82 -5.22 -2.69 -36.61
N GLN A 83 -6.17 -3.61 -36.84
CA GLN A 83 -6.81 -4.40 -35.78
C GLN A 83 -5.87 -5.45 -35.17
N GLU A 84 -5.00 -6.08 -35.97
CA GLU A 84 -4.04 -7.08 -35.46
C GLU A 84 -2.96 -6.45 -34.55
N GLY A 85 -2.49 -5.23 -34.85
CA GLY A 85 -1.47 -4.55 -34.04
C GLY A 85 -1.95 -4.04 -32.67
N LEU A 86 -3.23 -3.66 -32.55
CA LEU A 86 -3.85 -3.25 -31.29
C LEU A 86 -4.19 -4.45 -30.39
N ASP A 87 -4.69 -5.53 -30.99
CA ASP A 87 -5.03 -6.76 -30.28
C ASP A 87 -3.76 -7.48 -29.77
N GLU A 88 -2.64 -7.40 -30.51
CA GLU A 88 -1.34 -7.95 -30.10
C GLU A 88 -0.68 -7.11 -28.98
N SER A 89 -0.86 -5.78 -28.97
CA SER A 89 -0.38 -4.89 -27.90
C SER A 89 -1.15 -5.07 -26.58
N LEU A 90 -2.48 -5.21 -26.66
CA LEU A 90 -3.34 -5.46 -25.50
C LEU A 90 -3.16 -6.86 -24.92
N ARG A 91 -3.04 -7.90 -25.78
CA ARG A 91 -2.66 -9.25 -25.35
C ARG A 91 -1.26 -9.28 -24.74
N SER A 92 -0.30 -8.56 -25.31
CA SER A 92 1.04 -8.41 -24.72
C SER A 92 0.98 -7.74 -23.33
N SER A 93 0.08 -6.79 -23.14
CA SER A 93 -0.09 -6.06 -21.87
C SER A 93 -0.79 -6.91 -20.79
N ALA A 94 -1.84 -7.66 -21.15
CA ALA A 94 -2.47 -8.65 -20.25
C ALA A 94 -1.52 -9.82 -19.91
N PHE A 95 -0.67 -10.22 -20.86
CA PHE A 95 0.36 -11.24 -20.65
C PHE A 95 1.49 -10.72 -19.75
N ARG A 96 1.88 -9.45 -19.87
CA ARG A 96 2.81 -8.78 -18.93
C ARG A 96 2.20 -8.63 -17.52
N TYR A 97 0.89 -8.39 -17.41
CA TYR A 97 0.15 -8.35 -16.14
C TYR A 97 0.13 -9.72 -15.44
N MET A 98 -0.15 -10.80 -16.17
CA MET A 98 -0.05 -12.16 -15.63
C MET A 98 1.40 -12.54 -15.27
N ASN A 99 2.38 -12.08 -16.05
CA ASN A 99 3.79 -12.33 -15.77
C ASN A 99 4.35 -11.47 -14.62
N SER A 100 3.86 -10.26 -14.37
CA SER A 100 4.30 -9.46 -13.22
C SER A 100 3.77 -10.04 -11.91
N MET A 101 2.55 -10.60 -11.90
CA MET A 101 2.03 -11.37 -10.77
C MET A 101 2.76 -12.71 -10.58
N SER A 102 3.12 -13.42 -11.66
CA SER A 102 3.94 -14.63 -11.55
C SER A 102 5.37 -14.31 -11.09
N SER A 103 5.95 -13.19 -11.51
CA SER A 103 7.28 -12.74 -11.09
C SER A 103 7.33 -12.27 -9.64
N ARG A 104 6.22 -11.72 -9.10
CA ARG A 104 6.07 -11.44 -7.65
C ARG A 104 6.16 -12.73 -6.80
N ASN A 105 5.88 -13.91 -7.38
CA ASN A 105 6.00 -15.21 -6.72
C ASN A 105 7.20 -16.06 -7.18
N ILE A 106 7.85 -15.75 -8.30
CA ILE A 106 8.95 -16.57 -8.88
C ILE A 106 10.35 -15.98 -8.62
N LEU A 107 10.49 -14.67 -8.34
CA LEU A 107 11.81 -14.07 -8.08
C LEU A 107 12.41 -14.44 -6.70
N THR A 108 11.73 -15.25 -5.89
CA THR A 108 12.33 -15.91 -4.71
C THR A 108 13.17 -17.15 -5.06
N SER A 109 13.27 -17.55 -6.34
CA SER A 109 14.10 -18.68 -6.75
C SER A 109 14.76 -18.49 -8.12
N GLN A 110 15.80 -17.66 -8.23
CA GLN A 110 16.98 -17.96 -9.06
C GLN A 110 18.07 -16.90 -8.90
N SER A 111 19.22 -17.33 -8.40
CA SER A 111 20.45 -16.56 -8.20
C SER A 111 21.30 -16.49 -9.48
N LEU A 112 21.83 -15.31 -9.77
CA LEU A 112 23.16 -15.06 -10.36
C LEU A 112 23.56 -13.67 -9.79
N GLY A 113 24.57 -13.40 -8.97
CA GLY A 113 25.75 -14.11 -8.47
C GLY A 113 26.76 -12.98 -8.16
N GLY A 114 26.98 -12.65 -6.88
CA GLY A 114 27.91 -11.57 -6.49
C GLY A 114 27.68 -10.97 -5.10
N GLU A 115 28.05 -11.73 -4.06
CA GLU A 115 28.48 -11.36 -2.69
C GLU A 115 27.81 -10.24 -1.84
N SER A 116 27.38 -10.69 -0.65
CA SER A 116 27.38 -10.03 0.68
C SER A 116 26.16 -9.21 1.17
N ASN A 117 25.09 -9.91 1.61
CA ASN A 117 24.75 -10.11 3.03
C ASN A 117 23.39 -10.80 3.14
N LEU A 118 23.34 -11.89 3.90
CA LEU A 118 22.37 -12.98 3.81
C LEU A 118 21.00 -12.67 4.41
N ASP A 119 19.99 -13.14 3.67
CA ASP A 119 18.58 -13.40 3.99
C ASP A 119 18.34 -14.06 5.37
N GLU A 120 17.43 -13.49 6.17
CA GLU A 120 16.79 -14.17 7.33
C GLU A 120 15.29 -14.52 7.09
N ASP A 121 14.77 -14.37 5.86
CA ASP A 121 13.31 -14.46 5.59
C ASP A 121 12.81 -15.83 5.09
N ARG A 122 13.51 -16.95 5.37
CA ARG A 122 13.12 -18.29 4.85
C ARG A 122 12.63 -19.35 5.84
N ASN A 123 12.42 -19.05 7.13
CA ASN A 123 11.88 -20.06 8.05
C ASN A 123 11.09 -19.44 9.21
N MET A 124 9.80 -19.16 9.03
CA MET A 124 8.83 -19.07 10.13
C MET A 124 7.44 -19.55 9.69
N HIS A 125 7.33 -20.84 9.38
CA HIS A 125 6.06 -21.56 9.32
C HIS A 125 6.09 -22.78 10.26
N GLU A 126 6.49 -22.57 11.51
CA GLU A 126 6.15 -23.44 12.63
C GLU A 126 5.84 -22.56 13.86
N PRO A 127 4.88 -22.94 14.73
CA PRO A 127 4.63 -22.24 15.98
C PRO A 127 5.80 -22.50 16.93
N VAL A 128 6.77 -21.59 16.99
CA VAL A 128 7.85 -21.68 17.97
C VAL A 128 7.30 -21.28 19.34
N ILE A 129 6.97 -22.27 20.17
CA ILE A 129 6.79 -22.08 21.60
C ILE A 129 8.16 -21.74 22.18
N PHE A 130 8.47 -20.45 22.37
CA PHE A 130 9.63 -20.03 23.15
C PHE A 130 9.33 -20.19 24.64
N SER A 131 9.46 -21.42 25.14
CA SER A 131 9.69 -21.66 26.56
C SER A 131 11.20 -21.53 26.83
N HIS A 132 11.62 -20.36 27.30
CA HIS A 132 12.67 -20.11 28.33
C HIS A 132 13.44 -18.80 28.11
N LEU A 133 13.54 -18.06 29.22
CA LEU A 133 14.34 -16.86 29.45
C LEU A 133 15.82 -17.04 29.08
N GLY A 134 16.41 -16.03 28.42
CA GLY A 134 17.86 -15.93 28.24
C GLY A 134 18.30 -14.68 27.46
N GLN A 135 18.67 -13.64 28.20
CA GLN A 135 19.42 -12.38 27.91
C GLN A 135 19.81 -11.95 26.47
N PRO A 136 19.84 -10.63 26.18
CA PRO A 136 20.26 -10.10 24.88
C PRO A 136 21.77 -10.27 24.64
N ARG A 137 22.12 -10.75 23.45
CA ARG A 137 23.48 -10.89 22.93
C ARG A 137 23.91 -9.57 22.28
N ALA A 138 24.93 -8.92 22.85
CA ALA A 138 25.54 -7.71 22.30
C ALA A 138 26.28 -8.00 20.99
N VAL A 139 26.09 -7.13 19.99
CA VAL A 139 26.90 -7.08 18.76
C VAL A 139 27.74 -5.81 18.80
N THR A 140 29.07 -5.96 18.82
CA THR A 140 30.04 -4.87 18.71
C THR A 140 30.43 -4.62 17.26
N THR A 141 30.35 -3.38 16.77
CA THR A 141 31.05 -2.93 15.57
C THR A 141 31.63 -1.51 15.74
N THR A 142 32.72 -1.27 15.02
CA THR A 142 33.71 -0.19 15.17
C THR A 142 33.29 1.12 14.47
N SER A 143 33.05 2.17 15.27
CA SER A 143 32.94 3.64 15.04
C SER A 143 32.97 4.22 13.60
N PRO A 144 32.05 5.16 13.26
CA PRO A 144 32.12 6.54 13.74
C PRO A 144 30.85 6.94 14.51
N ASN A 145 30.52 6.25 15.59
CA ASN A 145 29.27 6.53 16.29
C ASN A 145 29.41 7.83 17.09
N SER A 146 28.57 8.82 16.78
CA SER A 146 28.35 9.92 17.72
C SER A 146 27.94 9.30 19.07
N GLY A 147 28.44 9.85 20.18
CA GLY A 147 28.08 9.34 21.51
C GLY A 147 26.57 9.37 21.80
N ALA A 148 25.78 10.09 20.99
CA ALA A 148 24.33 10.13 21.07
C ALA A 148 23.68 8.85 20.49
N PHE A 149 24.17 8.34 19.36
CA PHE A 149 23.63 7.11 18.75
C PHE A 149 23.88 5.88 19.63
N LEU A 150 25.10 5.74 20.17
CA LEU A 150 25.41 4.63 21.10
C LEU A 150 24.53 4.65 22.34
N LYS A 151 24.33 5.84 22.94
CA LYS A 151 23.44 5.98 24.10
C LYS A 151 22.00 5.63 23.77
N LEU A 152 21.52 5.99 22.58
CA LEU A 152 20.19 5.62 22.13
C LEU A 152 20.06 4.09 22.03
N MET A 153 21.00 3.43 21.37
CA MET A 153 21.03 1.96 21.27
C MET A 153 21.05 1.28 22.65
N GLU A 154 21.94 1.70 23.54
CA GLU A 154 22.01 1.14 24.90
C GLU A 154 20.68 1.27 25.66
N ALA A 155 19.92 2.34 25.42
CA ALA A 155 18.63 2.54 26.07
C ALA A 155 17.58 1.54 25.59
N PHE A 156 17.61 1.16 24.31
CA PHE A 156 16.76 0.08 23.78
C PHE A 156 17.20 -1.30 24.29
N GLU A 157 18.50 -1.55 24.45
CA GLU A 157 19.04 -2.82 24.97
C GLU A 157 18.73 -3.04 26.45
N LYS A 158 18.73 -1.97 27.26
CA LYS A 158 18.44 -2.03 28.70
C LYS A 158 16.95 -2.27 29.01
N ASN A 159 16.10 -2.30 27.98
CA ASN A 159 14.65 -2.44 28.11
C ASN A 159 14.04 -1.34 29.01
N ASP A 160 14.60 -0.13 28.92
CA ASP A 160 14.06 1.03 29.62
C ASP A 160 12.62 1.27 29.14
N THR A 161 11.71 1.57 30.07
CA THR A 161 10.32 1.90 29.71
C THR A 161 10.18 3.30 29.15
N VAL A 162 11.16 4.19 29.43
CA VAL A 162 11.19 5.58 28.95
C VAL A 162 12.59 5.96 28.52
N VAL A 163 12.74 6.39 27.27
CA VAL A 163 13.98 6.88 26.68
C VAL A 163 13.84 8.36 26.35
N ASN A 164 14.67 9.19 26.98
CA ASN A 164 14.73 10.63 26.72
C ASN A 164 15.90 10.95 25.81
N ILE A 165 15.62 11.50 24.63
CA ILE A 165 16.62 11.94 23.67
C ILE A 165 16.84 13.44 23.84
N ASN A 166 18.08 13.84 24.15
CA ASN A 166 18.42 15.23 24.51
C ASN A 166 19.25 15.95 23.44
N THR A 167 19.54 15.29 22.34
CA THR A 167 20.47 15.73 21.29
C THR A 167 20.07 15.05 19.99
N ASN A 168 20.34 15.71 18.87
CA ASN A 168 20.16 15.12 17.55
C ASN A 168 21.03 13.86 17.40
N VAL A 169 20.52 12.91 16.62
CA VAL A 169 21.14 11.60 16.39
C VAL A 169 21.15 11.35 14.89
N THR A 170 22.35 11.16 14.32
CA THR A 170 22.50 10.62 12.97
C THR A 170 22.69 9.12 13.06
N PHE A 171 21.87 8.38 12.31
CA PHE A 171 21.84 6.94 12.24
C PHE A 171 22.82 6.48 11.17
N ASN A 172 23.70 5.56 11.55
CA ASN A 172 24.58 4.85 10.62
C ASN A 172 24.28 3.35 10.55
N GLN A 173 23.31 2.90 11.33
CA GLN A 173 22.71 1.57 11.27
C GLN A 173 21.28 1.62 11.82
N THR A 174 20.46 0.68 11.36
CA THR A 174 19.07 0.53 11.79
C THR A 174 18.98 0.04 13.23
N ILE A 175 18.07 0.62 14.02
CA ILE A 175 17.73 0.10 15.35
C ILE A 175 16.55 -0.87 15.24
N HIS A 176 16.75 -2.10 15.72
CA HIS A 176 15.71 -3.13 15.77
C HIS A 176 15.07 -3.16 17.16
N VAL A 177 13.76 -2.96 17.23
CA VAL A 177 12.96 -3.01 18.46
C VAL A 177 12.06 -4.24 18.40
N LEU A 178 12.38 -5.26 19.21
CA LEU A 178 11.75 -6.57 19.13
C LEU A 178 11.07 -6.94 20.45
N ASN A 179 9.78 -7.26 20.39
CA ASN A 179 8.98 -7.77 21.52
C ASN A 179 8.99 -6.87 22.77
N VAL A 180 9.06 -5.55 22.57
CA VAL A 180 9.07 -4.57 23.65
C VAL A 180 7.63 -4.17 24.00
N SER A 181 7.28 -4.10 25.28
CA SER A 181 5.93 -3.68 25.70
C SER A 181 5.98 -2.39 26.52
N GLY A 182 5.40 -1.32 25.98
CA GLY A 182 5.19 -0.06 26.71
C GLY A 182 6.40 0.86 26.75
N LEU A 183 7.22 0.88 25.69
CA LEU A 183 8.35 1.80 25.58
C LEU A 183 7.89 3.18 25.09
N LEU A 184 8.26 4.23 25.82
CA LEU A 184 8.10 5.62 25.43
C LEU A 184 9.45 6.23 25.04
N VAL A 185 9.57 6.70 23.82
CA VAL A 185 10.75 7.43 23.34
C VAL A 185 10.35 8.88 23.08
N ARG A 186 11.00 9.84 23.72
CA ARG A 186 10.59 11.24 23.61
C ARG A 186 11.75 12.21 23.61
N SER A 187 11.50 13.42 23.11
CA SER A 187 12.39 14.54 23.38
C SER A 187 12.46 14.80 24.89
N GLY A 188 13.68 14.90 25.42
CA GLY A 188 13.96 15.34 26.77
C GLY A 188 14.25 16.83 26.89
N VAL A 189 14.16 17.57 25.78
CA VAL A 189 14.44 19.02 25.70
C VAL A 189 13.25 19.77 25.09
N SER A 190 13.22 21.10 25.25
CA SER A 190 12.16 21.95 24.69
C SER A 190 12.28 22.17 23.18
N ASN A 191 13.48 21.97 22.64
CA ASN A 191 13.76 22.13 21.22
C ASN A 191 13.46 20.83 20.47
N GLU A 192 13.32 20.94 19.15
CA GLU A 192 13.19 19.79 18.26
C GLU A 192 14.42 18.87 18.37
N VAL A 193 14.18 17.56 18.47
CA VAL A 193 15.22 16.53 18.47
C VAL A 193 15.12 15.74 17.18
N VAL A 194 16.18 15.82 16.39
CA VAL A 194 16.27 15.24 15.05
C VAL A 194 16.91 13.86 15.10
N LEU A 195 16.22 12.89 14.52
CA LEU A 195 16.69 11.55 14.20
C LEU A 195 16.87 11.49 12.69
N ASP A 196 18.13 11.49 12.25
CA ASP A 196 18.51 11.65 10.85
C ASP A 196 19.08 10.34 10.29
N GLY A 197 18.47 9.81 9.22
CA GLY A 197 18.91 8.62 8.51
C GLY A 197 20.06 8.85 7.53
N ASP A 198 20.62 10.07 7.47
CA ASP A 198 21.70 10.53 6.59
C ASP A 198 21.44 10.45 5.07
N GLY A 199 20.24 10.01 4.67
CA GLY A 199 19.88 9.72 3.30
C GLY A 199 20.21 8.29 2.85
N SER A 200 20.75 7.44 3.72
CA SER A 200 21.12 6.05 3.39
C SER A 200 20.61 4.99 4.37
N THR A 201 20.17 5.36 5.57
CA THR A 201 19.84 4.44 6.65
C THR A 201 18.35 4.42 6.96
N GLN A 202 17.82 3.22 7.24
CA GLN A 202 16.50 3.06 7.86
C GLN A 202 16.61 3.32 9.36
N LEU A 203 15.77 4.15 9.96
CA LEU A 203 15.96 4.51 11.37
C LEU A 203 15.55 3.35 12.30
N PHE A 204 14.29 2.89 12.22
CA PHE A 204 13.77 1.83 13.08
C PHE A 204 13.01 0.73 12.34
N ILE A 205 13.26 -0.51 12.75
CA ILE A 205 12.40 -1.67 12.48
C ILE A 205 11.80 -2.13 13.80
N ILE A 206 10.46 -2.21 13.86
CA ILE A 206 9.71 -2.48 15.08
C ILE A 206 8.82 -3.70 14.86
N LEU A 207 9.06 -4.77 15.61
CA LEU A 207 8.38 -6.05 15.48
C LEU A 207 7.83 -6.51 16.84
N GLY A 208 6.57 -6.98 16.86
CA GLY A 208 5.95 -7.56 18.05
C GLY A 208 5.87 -6.60 19.25
N SER A 209 5.90 -5.29 19.03
CA SER A 209 6.16 -4.31 20.08
C SER A 209 5.00 -3.32 20.28
N ARG A 210 4.94 -2.72 21.47
CA ARG A 210 4.11 -1.56 21.79
C ARG A 210 5.01 -0.39 22.15
N ILE A 211 5.02 0.64 21.30
CA ILE A 211 5.92 1.78 21.42
C ILE A 211 5.20 3.11 21.18
N GLU A 212 5.63 4.13 21.89
CA GLU A 212 5.22 5.52 21.68
C GLU A 212 6.44 6.38 21.33
N PHE A 213 6.35 7.19 20.28
CA PHE A 213 7.28 8.29 20.03
C PHE A 213 6.59 9.63 20.28
N ARG A 214 7.30 10.56 20.93
CA ARG A 214 6.76 11.88 21.26
C ARG A 214 7.73 13.02 21.03
N GLY A 215 7.32 14.03 20.26
CA GLY A 215 8.10 15.27 20.11
C GLY A 215 9.41 15.08 19.36
N LEU A 216 9.45 14.15 18.40
CA LEU A 216 10.66 13.77 17.66
C LEU A 216 10.50 14.05 16.18
N HIS A 217 11.60 14.41 15.54
CA HIS A 217 11.68 14.65 14.09
C HIS A 217 12.49 13.54 13.41
N PHE A 218 11.84 12.76 12.54
CA PHE A 218 12.47 11.71 11.75
C PHE A 218 12.72 12.22 10.33
N THR A 219 13.97 12.22 9.88
CA THR A 219 14.33 12.79 8.58
C THR A 219 15.36 11.99 7.83
N HIS A 220 15.35 12.12 6.50
CA HIS A 220 16.31 11.52 5.57
C HIS A 220 16.49 10.01 5.77
N GLY A 221 15.47 9.30 6.22
CA GLY A 221 15.47 7.85 6.21
C GLY A 221 15.50 7.33 4.77
N ARG A 222 16.23 6.24 4.53
CA ARG A 222 16.18 5.52 3.24
C ARG A 222 16.08 4.01 3.43
N ALA A 223 15.07 3.39 2.81
CA ALA A 223 14.83 1.96 2.88
C ALA A 223 13.95 1.50 1.71
N GLU A 224 13.72 0.19 1.60
CA GLU A 224 12.68 -0.32 0.69
C GLU A 224 11.28 0.04 1.17
N LYS A 225 10.98 -0.21 2.44
CA LYS A 225 9.68 0.07 3.07
C LYS A 225 9.84 0.79 4.39
N GLY A 226 9.11 1.90 4.60
CA GLY A 226 9.08 2.60 5.88
C GLY A 226 10.42 3.18 6.28
N SER A 227 10.93 4.16 5.53
CA SER A 227 12.34 4.52 5.64
C SER A 227 12.73 5.17 6.98
N ALA A 228 11.80 5.84 7.65
CA ALA A 228 11.97 6.18 9.06
C ALA A 228 11.53 5.01 9.94
N LEU A 229 10.30 4.54 9.77
CA LEU A 229 9.69 3.54 10.63
C LEU A 229 9.08 2.40 9.82
N ARG A 230 9.57 1.17 10.04
CA ARG A 230 8.92 -0.06 9.58
C ARG A 230 8.31 -0.81 10.76
N ILE A 231 6.99 -0.93 10.77
CA ILE A 231 6.20 -1.44 11.88
C ILE A 231 5.52 -2.74 11.46
N MET A 232 5.76 -3.82 12.19
CA MET A 232 5.21 -5.15 11.89
C MET A 232 4.64 -5.77 13.16
N HIS A 233 3.40 -6.28 13.11
CA HIS A 233 2.77 -6.97 14.25
C HIS A 233 2.84 -6.17 15.57
N SER A 234 2.71 -4.85 15.48
CA SER A 234 3.04 -3.91 16.56
C SER A 234 1.96 -2.85 16.75
N ASN A 235 1.98 -2.20 17.92
CA ASN A 235 1.17 -1.02 18.22
C ASN A 235 2.09 0.20 18.37
N LEU A 236 1.95 1.16 17.46
CA LEU A 236 2.70 2.40 17.42
C LEU A 236 1.79 3.58 17.75
N THR A 237 2.20 4.40 18.70
CA THR A 237 1.63 5.73 18.94
C THR A 237 2.66 6.80 18.59
N LEU A 238 2.26 7.80 17.81
CA LEU A 238 3.06 8.97 17.44
C LEU A 238 2.33 10.20 17.94
N SER A 239 3.01 11.02 18.74
CA SER A 239 2.43 12.26 19.28
C SER A 239 3.37 13.44 19.07
N ALA A 240 2.88 14.51 18.45
CA ALA A 240 3.70 15.70 18.16
C ALA A 240 5.02 15.36 17.42
N CYS A 241 4.97 14.42 16.48
CA CYS A 241 6.14 13.98 15.71
C CYS A 241 6.14 14.58 14.31
N THR A 242 7.34 14.85 13.80
CA THR A 242 7.55 15.31 12.42
C THR A 242 8.26 14.24 11.62
N PHE A 243 7.82 13.98 10.39
CA PHE A 243 8.51 13.16 9.40
C PHE A 243 8.79 14.00 8.17
N SER A 244 10.05 14.20 7.80
CA SER A 244 10.37 14.93 6.58
C SER A 244 11.43 14.31 5.70
N SER A 245 11.29 14.46 4.38
CA SER A 245 12.33 14.07 3.43
C SER A 245 12.74 12.60 3.54
N ASN A 246 11.84 11.74 4.01
CA ASN A 246 12.07 10.31 4.11
C ASN A 246 11.69 9.65 2.77
N THR A 247 12.57 8.80 2.25
CA THR A 247 12.40 8.19 0.92
C THR A 247 12.41 6.66 1.01
N ALA A 248 11.34 6.03 0.56
CA ALA A 248 11.25 4.59 0.39
C ALA A 248 11.31 4.20 -1.10
N THR A 249 12.02 3.13 -1.44
CA THR A 249 12.08 2.65 -2.84
C THR A 249 10.89 1.75 -3.21
N LEU A 250 9.99 1.46 -2.27
CA LEU A 250 8.77 0.70 -2.52
C LEU A 250 7.55 1.34 -1.85
N SER A 251 7.42 1.29 -0.52
CA SER A 251 6.17 1.73 0.14
C SER A 251 6.40 2.47 1.45
N GLY A 252 5.56 3.47 1.73
CA GLY A 252 5.57 4.20 2.99
C GLY A 252 6.84 5.03 3.15
N GLY A 253 6.93 6.15 2.44
CA GLY A 253 8.16 6.97 2.38
C GLY A 253 8.71 7.32 3.75
N ALA A 254 7.85 7.62 4.72
CA ALA A 254 8.21 7.75 6.13
C ALA A 254 7.92 6.47 6.92
N LEU A 255 6.70 5.94 6.81
CA LEU A 255 6.19 4.87 7.64
C LEU A 255 5.56 3.75 6.82
N TYR A 256 5.98 2.52 7.09
CA TYR A 256 5.30 1.33 6.60
C TYR A 256 4.76 0.50 7.75
N ALA A 257 3.50 0.08 7.67
CA ALA A 257 2.82 -0.71 8.69
C ALA A 257 2.25 -1.99 8.10
N TYR A 258 2.55 -3.14 8.72
CA TYR A 258 2.00 -4.44 8.35
C TYR A 258 1.44 -5.16 9.57
N ARG A 259 0.15 -5.51 9.52
CA ARG A 259 -0.57 -6.13 10.65
C ARG A 259 -0.36 -5.36 11.95
N ALA A 260 -0.48 -4.03 11.88
CA ALA A 260 -0.17 -3.14 12.98
C ALA A 260 -1.35 -2.26 13.38
N ILE A 261 -1.25 -1.65 14.56
CA ILE A 261 -2.09 -0.53 14.98
C ILE A 261 -1.20 0.71 14.99
N VAL A 262 -1.62 1.74 14.26
CA VAL A 262 -0.90 3.02 14.19
C VAL A 262 -1.84 4.14 14.62
N VAL A 263 -1.44 4.91 15.63
CA VAL A 263 -2.13 6.10 16.10
C VAL A 263 -1.22 7.30 15.90
N MET A 264 -1.69 8.31 15.16
CA MET A 264 -0.97 9.56 14.93
C MET A 264 -1.81 10.73 15.43
N GLU A 265 -1.22 11.52 16.32
CA GLU A 265 -1.86 12.70 16.92
C GLU A 265 -0.93 13.90 16.85
N SER A 266 -1.42 15.01 16.30
CA SER A 266 -0.65 16.26 16.22
C SER A 266 0.67 16.12 15.45
N CYS A 267 0.72 15.25 14.43
CA CYS A 267 1.93 14.98 13.66
C CYS A 267 2.01 15.82 12.38
N GLY A 268 3.21 15.91 11.80
CA GLY A 268 3.42 16.49 10.48
C GLY A 268 4.25 15.58 9.59
N LEU A 269 3.77 15.29 8.38
CA LEU A 269 4.45 14.46 7.39
C LEU A 269 4.65 15.27 6.11
N HIS A 270 5.89 15.68 5.87
CA HIS A 270 6.23 16.67 4.84
C HIS A 270 7.27 16.14 3.86
N SER A 271 7.03 16.28 2.56
CA SER A 271 8.03 15.95 1.53
C SER A 271 8.58 14.52 1.62
N ASN A 272 7.77 13.57 2.10
CA ASN A 272 8.14 12.16 2.10
C ASN A 272 7.77 11.53 0.76
N SER A 273 8.57 10.56 0.31
CA SER A 273 8.43 9.98 -1.02
C SER A 273 8.53 8.46 -1.00
N ALA A 274 7.69 7.80 -1.79
CA ALA A 274 7.78 6.38 -2.07
C ALA A 274 7.70 6.14 -3.58
N SER A 275 8.55 5.26 -4.11
CA SER A 275 8.49 4.88 -5.53
C SER A 275 7.22 4.09 -5.91
N GLY A 276 6.58 3.43 -4.94
CA GLY A 276 5.32 2.70 -5.10
C GLY A 276 4.19 3.33 -4.29
N GLU A 277 3.87 2.74 -3.14
CA GLU A 277 2.63 3.01 -2.40
C GLU A 277 2.86 3.99 -1.24
N GLY A 278 1.98 4.98 -1.08
CA GLY A 278 1.96 5.83 0.12
C GLY A 278 3.21 6.68 0.29
N GLY A 279 3.22 7.89 -0.26
CA GLY A 279 4.40 8.76 -0.20
C GLY A 279 4.86 9.08 1.22
N ALA A 280 3.95 9.18 2.18
CA ALA A 280 4.27 9.27 3.60
C ALA A 280 4.05 7.94 4.33
N VAL A 281 2.83 7.40 4.25
CA VAL A 281 2.44 6.20 5.00
C VAL A 281 1.81 5.18 4.07
N ALA A 282 2.26 3.94 4.18
CA ALA A 282 1.59 2.79 3.62
C ALA A 282 1.25 1.79 4.74
N ALA A 283 0.00 1.32 4.79
CA ALA A 283 -0.41 0.32 5.77
C ALA A 283 -1.21 -0.82 5.15
N GLU A 284 -0.87 -2.04 5.54
CA GLU A 284 -1.48 -3.28 5.06
C GLU A 284 -1.99 -4.11 6.25
N PHE A 285 -3.20 -4.66 6.14
CA PHE A 285 -3.83 -5.48 7.20
C PHE A 285 -3.85 -4.79 8.57
N SER A 286 -3.99 -3.47 8.59
CA SER A 286 -3.69 -2.64 9.75
C SER A 286 -4.90 -1.81 10.21
N THR A 287 -4.86 -1.33 11.46
CA THR A 287 -5.77 -0.29 11.94
C THR A 287 -5.01 1.02 12.08
N VAL A 288 -5.48 2.08 11.44
CA VAL A 288 -4.82 3.38 11.43
C VAL A 288 -5.77 4.47 11.91
N ILE A 289 -5.34 5.24 12.89
CA ILE A 289 -6.09 6.38 13.46
C ILE A 289 -5.23 7.62 13.32
N ILE A 290 -5.75 8.63 12.64
CA ILE A 290 -5.07 9.89 12.38
C ILE A 290 -5.94 11.03 12.91
N ASP A 291 -5.38 11.84 13.79
CA ASP A 291 -6.04 13.03 14.33
C ASP A 291 -5.08 14.22 14.27
N THR A 292 -5.60 15.38 13.84
CA THR A 292 -4.88 16.65 13.89
C THR A 292 -3.50 16.54 13.24
N THR A 293 -3.41 15.93 12.06
CA THR A 293 -2.14 15.62 11.39
C THR A 293 -2.07 16.30 10.03
N ASP A 294 -0.91 16.86 9.72
CA ASP A 294 -0.64 17.55 8.46
C ASP A 294 0.16 16.66 7.50
N PHE A 295 -0.26 16.62 6.23
CA PHE A 295 0.40 15.90 5.14
C PHE A 295 0.66 16.86 4.00
N GLN A 296 1.91 17.26 3.81
CA GLN A 296 2.29 18.23 2.79
C GLN A 296 3.31 17.68 1.81
N VAL A 297 3.06 17.86 0.51
CA VAL A 297 4.06 17.64 -0.55
C VAL A 297 4.60 16.19 -0.55
N ASN A 298 3.82 15.23 -0.07
CA ASN A 298 4.23 13.83 -0.12
C ASN A 298 3.97 13.28 -1.53
N THR A 299 4.87 12.42 -2.00
CA THR A 299 4.78 11.84 -3.35
C THR A 299 4.79 10.31 -3.29
N GLY A 300 3.70 9.69 -3.70
CA GLY A 300 3.59 8.24 -3.90
C GLY A 300 3.70 7.92 -5.38
N GLY A 301 4.43 6.88 -5.76
CA GLY A 301 4.67 6.51 -7.14
C GLY A 301 5.81 7.29 -7.81
N ALA A 302 6.71 7.89 -7.02
CA ALA A 302 7.69 8.88 -7.48
C ALA A 302 8.71 8.34 -8.51
N ASP A 303 8.90 7.03 -8.61
CA ASP A 303 9.82 6.43 -9.58
C ASP A 303 9.08 5.55 -10.58
N TYR A 304 8.87 6.15 -11.74
CA TYR A 304 8.16 5.64 -12.90
C TYR A 304 8.79 4.37 -13.53
N GLN A 305 9.96 3.91 -13.07
CA GLN A 305 10.75 2.90 -13.77
C GLN A 305 10.64 1.46 -13.27
N ILE A 306 9.89 1.19 -12.20
CA ILE A 306 9.81 -0.17 -11.66
C ILE A 306 8.63 -0.97 -12.22
N ASN A 307 8.96 -2.14 -12.78
CA ASN A 307 8.07 -3.22 -13.27
C ASN A 307 7.00 -3.72 -12.27
N TYR A 308 6.95 -3.15 -11.07
CA TYR A 308 6.01 -3.51 -10.01
C TYR A 308 4.71 -2.73 -10.10
N GLY A 309 4.70 -1.64 -10.85
CA GLY A 309 3.49 -0.91 -11.13
C GLY A 309 2.99 -0.12 -9.93
N ALA A 310 3.28 1.17 -9.98
CA ALA A 310 2.99 2.09 -8.89
C ALA A 310 1.48 2.28 -8.71
N VAL A 311 1.05 2.13 -7.47
CA VAL A 311 -0.31 2.41 -7.00
C VAL A 311 -0.21 3.64 -6.10
N GLY A 312 -0.47 4.80 -6.69
CA GLY A 312 -0.14 6.08 -6.06
C GLY A 312 -1.15 6.47 -5.00
N GLY A 313 -0.75 6.46 -3.73
CA GLY A 313 -1.39 7.25 -2.67
C GLY A 313 -0.43 8.35 -2.27
N GLY A 314 -0.66 9.59 -2.74
CA GLY A 314 0.38 10.62 -2.65
C GLY A 314 0.92 10.84 -1.24
N ALA A 315 0.04 10.87 -0.24
CA ALA A 315 0.43 10.81 1.17
C ALA A 315 0.21 9.41 1.75
N LEU A 316 -0.98 8.83 1.55
CA LEU A 316 -1.44 7.65 2.27
C LEU A 316 -1.86 6.54 1.31
N TYR A 317 -1.44 5.32 1.62
CA TYR A 317 -1.93 4.11 0.97
C TYR A 317 -2.39 3.09 2.02
N PHE A 318 -3.56 2.49 1.80
CA PHE A 318 -4.16 1.52 2.71
C PHE A 318 -4.69 0.31 1.95
N MET A 319 -4.31 -0.89 2.41
CA MET A 319 -4.75 -2.16 1.85
C MET A 319 -5.25 -3.08 2.97
N TYR A 320 -6.42 -3.72 2.81
CA TYR A 320 -7.02 -4.59 3.83
C TYR A 320 -7.09 -3.96 5.23
N SER A 321 -7.32 -2.65 5.30
CA SER A 321 -7.10 -1.86 6.52
C SER A 321 -8.35 -1.13 6.99
N LYS A 322 -8.39 -0.85 8.30
CA LYS A 322 -9.43 -0.03 8.94
C LYS A 322 -8.86 1.32 9.31
N VAL A 323 -9.44 2.38 8.78
CA VAL A 323 -8.86 3.73 8.85
C VAL A 323 -9.87 4.72 9.40
N ALA A 324 -9.42 5.56 10.35
CA ALA A 324 -10.14 6.73 10.81
C ALA A 324 -9.24 7.97 10.71
N ILE A 325 -9.69 9.00 9.99
CA ILE A 325 -8.97 10.26 9.79
C ILE A 325 -9.88 11.40 10.21
N ARG A 326 -9.40 12.27 11.10
CA ARG A 326 -10.12 13.47 11.53
C ARG A 326 -9.19 14.66 11.72
N HIS A 327 -9.73 15.87 11.55
CA HIS A 327 -8.99 17.13 11.72
C HIS A 327 -7.65 17.17 10.97
N ALA A 328 -7.56 16.44 9.86
CA ALA A 328 -6.32 16.31 9.10
C ALA A 328 -6.28 17.34 7.97
N TYR A 329 -5.07 17.75 7.61
CA TYR A 329 -4.82 18.63 6.48
C TYR A 329 -3.94 17.92 5.45
N PHE A 330 -4.39 17.90 4.19
CA PHE A 330 -3.67 17.28 3.09
C PHE A 330 -3.43 18.31 2.01
N GLN A 331 -2.19 18.77 1.87
CA GLN A 331 -1.85 19.81 0.90
C GLN A 331 -0.80 19.36 -0.12
N SER A 332 -1.10 19.57 -1.40
CA SER A 332 -0.14 19.41 -2.50
C SER A 332 0.52 18.02 -2.56
N ASN A 333 -0.15 16.98 -2.08
CA ASN A 333 0.34 15.61 -2.21
C ASN A 333 0.11 15.13 -3.64
N THR A 334 1.02 14.31 -4.14
CA THR A 334 0.99 13.82 -5.52
C THR A 334 1.02 12.30 -5.57
N GLY A 335 -0.05 11.72 -6.10
CA GLY A 335 -0.14 10.29 -6.39
C GLY A 335 0.15 10.05 -7.87
N VAL A 336 1.27 9.38 -8.16
CA VAL A 336 1.64 8.95 -9.50
C VAL A 336 1.26 7.48 -9.65
N ALA A 337 0.53 7.14 -10.71
CA ALA A 337 0.11 5.76 -10.95
C ALA A 337 0.38 5.30 -12.37
N THR A 338 0.90 4.07 -12.50
CA THR A 338 1.39 3.58 -13.78
C THR A 338 0.64 2.36 -14.31
N ILE A 339 -0.09 1.62 -13.47
CA ILE A 339 -0.79 0.40 -13.89
C ILE A 339 -2.18 0.15 -13.28
N LEU A 340 -2.54 0.76 -12.15
CA LEU A 340 -3.78 0.39 -11.41
C LEU A 340 -4.61 1.61 -10.98
N GLY A 341 -4.12 2.83 -11.25
CA GLY A 341 -4.75 4.08 -10.84
C GLY A 341 -4.18 4.64 -9.55
N GLY A 342 -4.55 5.87 -9.19
CA GLY A 342 -3.92 6.60 -8.09
C GLY A 342 -4.77 7.70 -7.46
N GLY A 343 -4.65 7.85 -6.14
CA GLY A 343 -5.20 8.94 -5.35
C GLY A 343 -4.14 10.00 -5.05
N GLY A 344 -4.45 11.26 -5.34
CA GLY A 344 -3.49 12.35 -5.15
C GLY A 344 -3.05 12.54 -3.71
N ALA A 345 -3.94 12.30 -2.74
CA ALA A 345 -3.60 12.25 -1.33
C ALA A 345 -3.70 10.82 -0.77
N VAL A 346 -4.82 10.13 -1.01
CA VAL A 346 -5.14 8.86 -0.36
C VAL A 346 -5.57 7.81 -1.37
N TYR A 347 -5.00 6.62 -1.27
CA TYR A 347 -5.46 5.41 -1.95
C TYR A 347 -5.98 4.40 -0.93
N LEU A 348 -7.15 3.82 -1.20
CA LEU A 348 -7.74 2.70 -0.46
C LEU A 348 -7.97 1.51 -1.39
N LEU A 349 -7.50 0.34 -0.96
CA LEU A 349 -7.80 -0.97 -1.57
C LEU A 349 -8.39 -1.89 -0.50
N GLU A 350 -9.56 -2.48 -0.76
CA GLU A 350 -10.18 -3.49 0.13
C GLU A 350 -10.21 -3.04 1.60
N SER A 351 -10.54 -1.77 1.84
CA SER A 351 -10.35 -1.10 3.12
C SER A 351 -11.62 -0.38 3.57
N THR A 352 -11.61 0.09 4.82
CA THR A 352 -12.66 0.97 5.37
C THR A 352 -12.06 2.31 5.78
N LEU A 353 -12.71 3.41 5.42
CA LEU A 353 -12.32 4.76 5.83
C LEU A 353 -13.50 5.51 6.43
N ASN A 354 -13.31 6.03 7.64
CA ASN A 354 -14.11 7.11 8.18
C ASN A 354 -13.30 8.41 8.18
N LEU A 355 -13.71 9.38 7.37
CA LEU A 355 -13.02 10.66 7.18
C LEU A 355 -13.93 11.80 7.62
N THR A 356 -13.52 12.53 8.66
CA THR A 356 -14.33 13.63 9.21
C THR A 356 -13.54 14.92 9.38
N ASP A 357 -14.21 16.07 9.24
CA ASP A 357 -13.69 17.38 9.66
C ASP A 357 -12.27 17.68 9.15
N SER A 358 -11.98 17.27 7.93
CA SER A 358 -10.63 17.30 7.34
C SER A 358 -10.62 18.12 6.06
N VAL A 359 -9.45 18.66 5.72
CA VAL A 359 -9.28 19.56 4.59
C VAL A 359 -8.25 19.00 3.62
N PHE A 360 -8.62 18.92 2.36
CA PHE A 360 -7.76 18.51 1.25
C PHE A 360 -7.63 19.71 0.31
N GLU A 361 -6.39 20.14 0.04
CA GLU A 361 -6.11 21.20 -0.91
C GLU A 361 -5.02 20.82 -1.91
N LEU A 362 -5.24 21.12 -3.20
CA LEU A 362 -4.21 21.08 -4.24
C LEU A 362 -3.53 19.71 -4.43
N ASN A 363 -4.13 18.62 -3.93
CA ASN A 363 -3.64 17.27 -4.19
C ASN A 363 -3.86 16.89 -5.66
N SER A 364 -2.93 16.09 -6.20
CA SER A 364 -2.86 15.77 -7.62
C SER A 364 -2.69 14.28 -7.88
N ALA A 365 -3.54 13.70 -8.72
CA ALA A 365 -3.36 12.35 -9.26
C ALA A 365 -2.85 12.44 -10.71
N THR A 366 -1.58 12.07 -10.91
CA THR A 366 -0.94 11.99 -12.23
C THR A 366 -0.78 10.53 -12.63
N SER A 367 -1.86 9.95 -13.14
CA SER A 367 -1.86 8.59 -13.66
C SER A 367 -1.42 8.57 -15.13
N ILE A 368 -1.01 7.43 -15.67
CA ILE A 368 -0.71 7.27 -17.10
C ILE A 368 -1.91 6.65 -17.81
N PHE A 369 -2.17 7.04 -19.05
CA PHE A 369 -3.29 6.48 -19.82
C PHE A 369 -3.16 4.94 -19.93
N PRO A 370 -4.25 4.16 -19.76
CA PRO A 370 -5.65 4.55 -19.53
C PRO A 370 -6.07 4.57 -18.04
N PHE A 371 -5.12 4.59 -17.11
CA PHE A 371 -5.41 4.33 -15.70
C PHE A 371 -6.13 5.51 -15.02
N PRO A 372 -7.23 5.25 -14.28
CA PRO A 372 -8.01 6.28 -13.62
C PRO A 372 -7.28 6.89 -12.43
N GLY A 373 -7.68 8.10 -12.03
CA GLY A 373 -7.13 8.79 -10.87
C GLY A 373 -8.25 9.37 -10.02
N GLY A 374 -7.92 9.74 -8.78
CA GLY A 374 -8.77 10.55 -7.92
C GLY A 374 -7.93 11.69 -7.37
N GLY A 375 -8.22 12.94 -7.73
CA GLY A 375 -7.32 14.07 -7.46
C GLY A 375 -6.96 14.23 -5.98
N ALA A 376 -7.86 13.83 -5.08
CA ALA A 376 -7.57 13.66 -3.66
C ALA A 376 -7.67 12.18 -3.24
N LEU A 377 -8.80 11.52 -3.50
CA LEU A 377 -9.06 10.15 -3.04
C LEU A 377 -9.29 9.19 -4.20
N PHE A 378 -8.60 8.05 -4.18
CA PHE A 378 -8.91 6.89 -5.00
C PHE A 378 -9.34 5.73 -4.10
N ILE A 379 -10.52 5.18 -4.38
CA ILE A 379 -11.22 4.23 -3.51
C ILE A 379 -11.57 3.00 -4.35
N GLU A 380 -10.94 1.88 -4.06
CA GLU A 380 -11.14 0.60 -4.74
C GLU A 380 -11.59 -0.47 -3.75
N GLU A 381 -12.68 -1.17 -4.10
CA GLU A 381 -13.21 -2.32 -3.34
C GLU A 381 -13.41 -2.01 -1.85
N SER A 382 -13.79 -0.76 -1.54
CA SER A 382 -13.72 -0.20 -0.19
C SER A 382 -15.04 0.42 0.27
N PHE A 383 -15.15 0.61 1.59
CA PHE A 383 -16.28 1.29 2.23
C PHE A 383 -15.82 2.62 2.84
N VAL A 384 -16.40 3.73 2.39
CA VAL A 384 -15.94 5.07 2.78
C VAL A 384 -17.08 5.94 3.27
N THR A 385 -16.90 6.55 4.44
CA THR A 385 -17.74 7.64 4.94
C THR A 385 -16.93 8.93 5.00
N VAL A 386 -17.46 10.00 4.42
CA VAL A 386 -16.88 11.35 4.41
C VAL A 386 -17.89 12.31 5.01
N ASN A 387 -17.52 13.05 6.05
CA ASN A 387 -18.40 14.04 6.68
C ASN A 387 -17.67 15.32 7.07
N GLY A 388 -18.27 16.50 6.87
CA GLY A 388 -17.66 17.76 7.35
C GLY A 388 -16.34 18.11 6.66
N CYS A 389 -16.06 17.56 5.48
CA CYS A 389 -14.76 17.71 4.83
C CYS A 389 -14.78 18.76 3.71
N SER A 390 -13.62 19.35 3.43
CA SER A 390 -13.42 20.30 2.33
C SER A 390 -12.40 19.77 1.32
N PHE A 391 -12.76 19.80 0.04
CA PHE A 391 -11.94 19.37 -1.10
C PHE A 391 -11.77 20.52 -2.09
N ARG A 392 -10.57 21.09 -2.18
CA ARG A 392 -10.30 22.28 -2.98
C ARG A 392 -9.15 22.14 -3.95
N GLY A 393 -9.38 22.53 -5.19
CA GLY A 393 -8.30 22.73 -6.16
C GLY A 393 -7.58 21.46 -6.55
N HIS A 394 -8.23 20.29 -6.41
CA HIS A 394 -7.62 19.02 -6.79
C HIS A 394 -7.50 18.89 -8.30
N TYR A 395 -6.48 18.17 -8.74
CA TYR A 395 -6.27 17.85 -10.14
C TYR A 395 -6.19 16.33 -10.31
N ALA A 396 -6.91 15.80 -11.29
CA ALA A 396 -6.71 14.44 -11.74
C ALA A 396 -6.46 14.41 -13.23
N GLN A 397 -5.43 13.68 -13.65
CA GLN A 397 -5.09 13.59 -15.06
C GLN A 397 -6.20 12.92 -15.85
N PHE A 398 -6.74 11.77 -15.42
CA PHE A 398 -7.71 11.03 -16.24
C PHE A 398 -9.15 11.12 -15.78
N THR A 399 -9.42 10.82 -14.52
CA THR A 399 -10.78 10.76 -13.99
C THR A 399 -10.89 11.30 -12.57
N GLY A 400 -12.11 11.60 -12.08
CA GLY A 400 -12.39 11.91 -10.67
C GLY A 400 -11.60 13.10 -10.11
N GLY A 401 -11.97 14.33 -10.49
CA GLY A 401 -11.19 15.53 -10.15
C GLY A 401 -10.89 15.71 -8.65
N ALA A 402 -11.75 15.21 -7.75
CA ALA A 402 -11.46 15.07 -6.33
C ALA A 402 -11.51 13.61 -5.86
N ILE A 403 -12.60 12.88 -6.15
CA ILE A 403 -12.80 11.52 -5.63
C ILE A 403 -13.18 10.55 -6.75
N PHE A 404 -12.53 9.39 -6.76
CA PHE A 404 -12.83 8.27 -7.65
C PHE A 404 -13.17 7.01 -6.85
N TYR A 405 -14.32 6.40 -7.14
CA TYR A 405 -14.80 5.14 -6.59
C TYR A 405 -14.82 4.04 -7.65
N LEU A 406 -14.33 2.85 -7.29
CA LEU A 406 -14.38 1.63 -8.10
C LEU A 406 -14.80 0.44 -7.22
N ASN A 407 -15.84 -0.29 -7.63
CA ASN A 407 -16.36 -1.44 -6.89
C ASN A 407 -16.62 -1.16 -5.40
N SER A 408 -17.06 0.05 -5.07
CA SER A 408 -17.01 0.59 -3.71
C SER A 408 -18.36 1.12 -3.23
N ILE A 409 -18.48 1.29 -1.92
CA ILE A 409 -19.66 1.90 -1.29
C ILE A 409 -19.24 3.16 -0.54
N GLY A 410 -19.90 4.28 -0.84
CA GLY A 410 -19.58 5.59 -0.31
C GLY A 410 -20.78 6.30 0.32
N SER A 411 -20.53 7.05 1.38
CA SER A 411 -21.46 8.05 1.91
C SER A 411 -20.73 9.36 2.15
N ILE A 412 -21.19 10.44 1.51
CA ILE A 412 -20.63 11.78 1.63
C ILE A 412 -21.72 12.70 2.18
N GLY A 413 -21.44 13.33 3.32
CA GLY A 413 -22.35 14.24 4.01
C GLY A 413 -21.67 15.55 4.35
N ASN A 414 -22.42 16.66 4.39
CA ASN A 414 -21.97 17.92 5.00
C ASN A 414 -20.59 18.40 4.52
N SER A 415 -20.25 18.17 3.25
CA SER A 415 -18.91 18.39 2.72
C SER A 415 -18.93 19.35 1.53
N SER A 416 -17.78 19.98 1.24
CA SER A 416 -17.66 21.01 0.22
C SER A 416 -16.60 20.67 -0.82
N PHE A 417 -16.90 20.91 -2.10
CA PHE A 417 -16.05 20.57 -3.24
C PHE A 417 -15.92 21.76 -4.18
N HIS A 418 -14.76 22.38 -4.21
CA HIS A 418 -14.53 23.63 -4.94
C HIS A 418 -13.33 23.57 -5.87
N ASN A 419 -13.46 24.09 -7.09
CA ASN A 419 -12.35 24.25 -8.04
C ASN A 419 -11.59 22.95 -8.36
N ASN A 420 -12.22 21.78 -8.24
CA ASN A 420 -11.59 20.51 -8.60
C ASN A 420 -11.66 20.29 -10.10
N SER A 421 -10.59 19.76 -10.66
CA SER A 421 -10.35 19.73 -12.09
C SER A 421 -9.91 18.35 -12.54
N VAL A 422 -10.34 17.96 -13.74
CA VAL A 422 -9.92 16.71 -14.39
C VAL A 422 -9.60 16.98 -15.85
N GLN A 423 -8.55 16.37 -16.40
CA GLN A 423 -8.23 16.60 -17.82
C GLN A 423 -9.30 15.99 -18.74
N TYR A 424 -9.77 14.76 -18.48
CA TYR A 424 -10.70 14.06 -19.37
C TYR A 424 -12.13 13.92 -18.80
N ASN A 425 -12.40 12.93 -17.94
CA ASN A 425 -13.79 12.55 -17.61
C ASN A 425 -14.09 12.56 -16.09
N GLY A 426 -15.19 13.19 -15.68
CA GLY A 426 -15.77 12.97 -14.36
C GLY A 426 -15.59 14.09 -13.33
N GLY A 427 -15.75 15.36 -13.77
CA GLY A 427 -15.88 16.55 -12.91
C GLY A 427 -15.14 16.45 -11.58
N THR A 428 -15.87 16.57 -10.47
CA THR A 428 -15.36 16.33 -9.11
C THR A 428 -15.35 14.85 -8.71
N PHE A 429 -16.36 14.09 -9.16
CA PHE A 429 -16.62 12.74 -8.71
C PHE A 429 -16.72 11.79 -9.87
N ARG A 430 -16.21 10.58 -9.68
CA ARG A 430 -16.52 9.44 -10.54
C ARG A 430 -16.75 8.19 -9.70
N ALA A 431 -17.74 7.41 -10.10
CA ALA A 431 -18.08 6.14 -9.50
C ALA A 431 -18.30 5.10 -10.61
N ILE A 432 -17.62 3.97 -10.52
CA ILE A 432 -17.75 2.82 -11.42
C ILE A 432 -18.11 1.60 -10.57
N ASP A 433 -19.19 0.92 -10.94
CA ASP A 433 -19.68 -0.27 -10.22
C ASP A 433 -19.79 -0.04 -8.70
N SER A 434 -20.15 1.19 -8.33
CA SER A 434 -20.09 1.70 -6.98
C SER A 434 -21.41 2.36 -6.60
N THR A 435 -21.78 2.29 -5.33
CA THR A 435 -22.95 2.97 -4.78
C THR A 435 -22.49 4.11 -3.88
N VAL A 436 -22.77 5.36 -4.26
CA VAL A 436 -22.36 6.54 -3.48
C VAL A 436 -23.58 7.40 -3.15
N THR A 437 -23.81 7.62 -1.86
CA THR A 437 -24.84 8.55 -1.38
C THR A 437 -24.20 9.90 -1.07
N ILE A 438 -24.75 10.99 -1.62
CA ILE A 438 -24.25 12.35 -1.39
C ILE A 438 -25.40 13.19 -0.81
N THR A 439 -25.19 13.77 0.36
CA THR A 439 -26.21 14.55 1.09
C THR A 439 -25.63 15.82 1.67
N SER A 440 -26.40 16.91 1.66
CA SER A 440 -26.01 18.18 2.29
C SER A 440 -24.61 18.69 1.89
N CYS A 441 -24.23 18.49 0.63
CA CYS A 441 -22.91 18.89 0.11
C CYS A 441 -23.00 20.13 -0.79
N THR A 442 -21.93 20.91 -0.82
CA THR A 442 -21.75 22.05 -1.73
C THR A 442 -20.75 21.67 -2.82
N VAL A 443 -21.11 21.83 -4.11
CA VAL A 443 -20.26 21.46 -5.24
C VAL A 443 -20.23 22.62 -6.23
N GLU A 444 -19.10 23.33 -6.31
CA GLU A 444 -18.98 24.57 -7.08
C GLU A 444 -17.69 24.66 -7.89
N ASN A 445 -17.76 25.25 -9.08
CA ASN A 445 -16.61 25.58 -9.94
C ASN A 445 -15.70 24.38 -10.29
N ASN A 446 -16.26 23.18 -10.32
CA ASN A 446 -15.52 21.99 -10.71
C ASN A 446 -15.68 21.74 -12.22
N HIS A 447 -14.60 21.38 -12.90
CA HIS A 447 -14.59 21.32 -14.37
C HIS A 447 -13.79 20.14 -14.93
N ALA A 448 -14.18 19.68 -16.11
CA ALA A 448 -13.39 18.79 -16.95
C ALA A 448 -12.84 19.58 -18.13
N SER A 449 -11.53 19.56 -18.35
CA SER A 449 -10.86 20.39 -19.36
C SER A 449 -11.06 19.88 -20.79
N VAL A 450 -11.26 18.57 -20.97
CA VAL A 450 -11.50 17.93 -22.26
C VAL A 450 -12.66 16.95 -22.14
N SER A 451 -13.86 17.35 -22.55
CA SER A 451 -14.96 16.39 -22.74
C SER A 451 -14.68 15.58 -24.00
N ILE A 452 -14.11 14.38 -23.87
CA ILE A 452 -14.26 13.42 -24.95
C ILE A 452 -15.69 12.91 -24.82
N SER A 453 -16.61 13.45 -25.62
CA SER A 453 -17.91 12.80 -25.80
C SER A 453 -17.59 11.36 -26.19
N THR A 454 -18.15 10.38 -25.49
CA THR A 454 -18.17 8.99 -25.94
C THR A 454 -18.92 8.93 -27.28
N HIS A 455 -18.18 9.23 -28.34
CA HIS A 455 -18.36 8.81 -29.72
C HIS A 455 -17.14 7.96 -30.07
N PHE A 456 -16.87 6.97 -29.23
CA PHE A 456 -16.15 5.79 -29.67
C PHE A 456 -17.25 4.78 -30.00
N LEU A 457 -17.49 4.66 -31.31
CA LEU A 457 -18.47 3.82 -31.98
C LEU A 457 -18.05 2.35 -31.97
#